data_AF-A0A1B6HAN5-F1
#
_entry.id   AF-A0A1B6HAN5-F1
#
_cell.length_a   1.000
_cell.length_b   1.000
_cell.length_c   1.000
_cell.angle_alpha   90.00
_cell.angle_beta   90.00
_cell.angle_gamma   90.00
#
_symmetry.space_group_name_H-M   'P 1'
#
loop_
_entity.id
_entity.type
_entity.pdbx_description
1 polymer ?
#
loop_
_entity_poly.entity_id
_entity_poly.type
_entity_poly.pdbx_seq_one_letter_code
_entity_poly.pdbx_strand_id
1 'polypeptide(L)'
;QWMAASGTIVNELISGWARKAQSNGLLMIPIPPDPFALPCSIKSEVVRGDPLRGPIFVPLDTESLMGTKSYLFEEFPEESWGQRLILFQEAIAVKFGFIACSVETSSQDHHHQYIHLTGNVFLMIPAMPCDTTRSSRNASSAPRSVNRYPTYSDVKASPHHEYITRYNTDETKVGFLWSWNHMISRRWKWTSAPAKSDEAFQNKLLSDFRNFCSNSDNRLKNFWDACWAVPRS
;
A
#
# COMPACT_ATOMS: atom_id res chain seq x y z
N GLN A 1 17.15 2.48 17.48
CA GLN A 1 18.56 2.39 17.03
C GLN A 1 19.36 1.82 18.18
N TRP A 2 20.16 0.78 17.93
CA TRP A 2 20.89 0.07 18.98
C TRP A 2 22.38 0.12 18.65
N MET A 3 23.15 0.88 19.41
CA MET A 3 24.62 0.93 19.34
C MET A 3 25.28 0.20 20.52
N ALA A 4 24.48 -0.29 21.48
CA ALA A 4 24.96 -0.71 22.81
C ALA A 4 24.70 -2.18 23.18
N ALA A 5 24.01 -2.96 22.34
CA ALA A 5 23.69 -4.37 22.61
C ALA A 5 24.11 -5.26 21.44
N SER A 6 24.50 -6.50 21.72
CA SER A 6 24.79 -7.48 20.67
C SER A 6 23.50 -7.94 19.97
N GLY A 7 23.57 -8.15 18.66
CA GLY A 7 22.40 -8.53 17.87
C GLY A 7 21.77 -9.86 18.29
N THR A 8 22.55 -10.77 18.88
CA THR A 8 22.06 -12.04 19.42
C THR A 8 21.15 -11.85 20.63
N ILE A 9 21.53 -10.99 21.58
CA ILE A 9 20.70 -10.68 22.77
C ILE A 9 19.38 -10.04 22.33
N VAL A 10 19.43 -9.09 21.40
CA VAL A 10 18.22 -8.45 20.86
C VAL A 10 17.32 -9.47 20.16
N ASN A 11 17.89 -10.38 19.36
CA ASN A 11 17.13 -11.43 18.69
C ASN A 11 16.47 -12.41 19.68
N GLU A 12 17.15 -12.78 20.77
CA GLU A 12 16.57 -13.64 21.82
C GLU A 12 15.40 -12.96 22.53
N LEU A 13 15.53 -11.68 22.87
CA LEU A 13 14.46 -10.88 23.48
C LEU A 13 13.23 -10.81 22.56
N ILE A 14 13.44 -10.43 21.30
CA ILE A 14 12.37 -10.34 20.29
C ILE A 14 11.69 -11.71 20.12
N SER A 15 12.48 -12.79 20.07
CA SER A 15 11.95 -14.14 19.96
C SER A 15 11.14 -14.55 21.20
N GLY A 16 11.55 -14.11 22.39
CA GLY A 16 10.79 -14.28 23.63
C GLY A 16 9.44 -13.55 23.58
N TRP A 17 9.44 -12.28 23.14
CA TRP A 17 8.22 -11.48 23.03
C TRP A 17 7.23 -12.06 22.04
N ALA A 18 7.69 -12.44 20.86
CA ALA A 18 6.79 -13.00 19.87
C ALA A 18 6.19 -14.34 20.36
N ARG A 19 6.96 -15.19 21.08
CA ARG A 19 6.42 -16.44 21.64
C ARG A 19 5.35 -16.14 22.68
N LYS A 20 5.59 -15.14 23.53
CA LYS A 20 4.61 -14.68 24.52
C LYS A 20 3.36 -14.09 23.85
N ALA A 21 3.50 -13.29 22.79
CA ALA A 21 2.39 -12.76 22.02
C ALA A 21 1.50 -13.90 21.48
N GLN A 22 2.11 -14.92 20.88
CA GLN A 22 1.38 -16.08 20.37
C GLN A 22 0.63 -16.86 21.45
N SER A 23 1.22 -17.02 22.65
CA SER A 23 0.52 -17.66 23.78
C SER A 23 -0.74 -16.90 24.22
N ASN A 24 -0.89 -15.63 23.81
CA ASN A 24 -2.06 -14.79 24.07
C ASN A 24 -2.90 -14.54 22.79
N GLY A 25 -2.72 -15.34 21.74
CA GLY A 25 -3.48 -15.21 20.49
C GLY A 25 -3.09 -14.00 19.63
N LEU A 26 -1.97 -13.33 19.93
CA LEU A 26 -1.47 -12.19 19.18
C LEU A 26 -0.35 -12.60 18.22
N LEU A 27 -0.27 -11.92 17.07
CA LEU A 27 0.77 -12.11 16.07
C LEU A 27 1.77 -10.95 16.13
N MET A 28 3.04 -11.27 16.41
CA MET A 28 4.16 -10.33 16.30
C MET A 28 5.05 -10.76 15.14
N ILE A 29 5.29 -9.84 14.22
CA ILE A 29 6.06 -10.06 12.98
C ILE A 29 6.98 -8.88 12.72
N PRO A 30 8.15 -9.12 12.09
CA PRO A 30 8.97 -8.04 11.58
C PRO A 30 8.33 -7.46 10.31
N ILE A 31 8.39 -6.14 10.18
CA ILE A 31 7.99 -5.43 8.96
C ILE A 31 9.18 -4.64 8.43
N PRO A 32 9.30 -4.46 7.11
CA PRO A 32 10.31 -3.57 6.54
C PRO A 32 10.03 -2.11 6.96
N PRO A 33 11.07 -1.28 7.08
CA PRO A 33 10.91 0.15 7.41
C PRO A 33 10.18 0.93 6.30
N ASP A 34 10.27 0.45 5.06
CA ASP A 34 9.48 0.92 3.93
C ASP A 34 8.88 -0.30 3.21
N PRO A 35 7.56 -0.57 3.38
CA PRO A 35 6.91 -1.72 2.75
C PRO A 35 6.79 -1.63 1.22
N PHE A 36 6.67 -0.43 0.65
CA PHE A 36 6.36 -0.23 -0.77
C PHE A 36 7.51 0.36 -1.59
N ALA A 37 8.59 0.82 -0.94
CA ALA A 37 9.80 1.34 -1.59
C ALA A 37 9.50 2.46 -2.61
N LEU A 38 8.48 3.29 -2.36
CA LEU A 38 8.00 4.25 -3.35
C LEU A 38 9.08 5.31 -3.68
N PRO A 39 9.26 5.71 -4.96
CA PRO A 39 10.36 6.56 -5.37
C PRO A 39 10.27 8.01 -4.85
N CYS A 40 9.15 8.40 -4.25
CA CYS A 40 8.86 9.75 -3.80
C CYS A 40 8.53 9.84 -2.30
N SER A 41 8.90 8.85 -1.47
CA SER A 41 8.73 9.04 -0.03
C SER A 41 9.57 10.24 0.42
N ILE A 42 8.94 11.21 1.09
CA ILE A 42 9.51 12.51 1.48
C ILE A 42 10.81 12.37 2.32
N LYS A 43 11.11 11.17 2.82
CA LYS A 43 12.34 10.84 3.58
C LYS A 43 13.53 10.48 2.69
N SER A 44 13.40 10.55 1.37
CA SER A 44 14.36 9.95 0.45
C SER A 44 14.59 10.79 -0.81
N GLU A 45 15.25 11.94 -0.67
CA GLU A 45 15.87 12.60 -1.83
C GLU A 45 17.08 11.81 -2.39
N VAL A 46 17.52 10.73 -1.73
CA VAL A 46 18.73 9.98 -2.12
C VAL A 46 18.58 8.45 -2.09
N VAL A 47 17.50 7.87 -1.56
CA VAL A 47 17.32 6.41 -1.58
C VAL A 47 16.46 6.04 -2.80
N ARG A 48 17.13 5.57 -3.86
CA ARG A 48 16.43 4.79 -4.88
C ARG A 48 15.78 3.62 -4.14
N GLY A 49 14.46 3.62 -4.02
CA GLY A 49 13.72 2.47 -3.48
C GLY A 49 14.24 1.18 -4.12
N ASP A 50 14.33 0.11 -3.33
CA ASP A 50 14.89 -1.16 -3.78
C ASP A 50 14.18 -1.59 -5.08
N PRO A 51 14.87 -1.60 -6.24
CA PRO A 51 14.25 -1.82 -7.53
C PRO A 51 13.66 -3.24 -7.67
N LEU A 52 14.06 -4.17 -6.79
CA LEU A 52 13.53 -5.53 -6.72
C LEU A 52 12.28 -5.63 -5.83
N ARG A 53 11.89 -4.55 -5.16
CA ARG A 53 10.75 -4.48 -4.23
C ARG A 53 9.61 -3.58 -4.73
N GLY A 54 9.54 -3.38 -6.05
CA GLY A 54 8.45 -2.63 -6.66
C GLY A 54 7.09 -3.26 -6.36
N PRO A 55 6.10 -2.47 -5.92
CA PRO A 55 4.78 -2.99 -5.60
C PRO A 55 4.04 -3.39 -6.87
N ILE A 56 3.28 -4.48 -6.80
CA ILE A 56 2.44 -4.93 -7.89
C ILE A 56 1.17 -4.09 -7.90
N PHE A 57 0.89 -3.41 -9.02
CA PHE A 57 -0.42 -2.76 -9.19
C PHE A 57 -1.52 -3.80 -9.52
N VAL A 58 -2.63 -3.73 -8.81
CA VAL A 58 -3.84 -4.50 -9.05
C VAL A 58 -4.96 -3.53 -9.46
N PRO A 59 -5.39 -3.50 -10.74
CA PRO A 59 -6.48 -2.63 -11.17
C PRO A 59 -7.81 -3.06 -10.55
N LEU A 60 -8.65 -2.09 -10.24
CA LEU A 60 -10.04 -2.30 -9.82
C LEU A 60 -10.97 -1.93 -10.97
N ASP A 61 -11.76 -2.90 -11.44
CA ASP A 61 -12.74 -2.71 -12.50
C ASP A 61 -13.97 -1.95 -11.97
N THR A 62 -13.91 -0.62 -12.04
CA THR A 62 -15.04 0.24 -11.70
C THR A 62 -16.08 0.31 -12.81
N GLU A 63 -15.71 0.06 -14.06
CA GLU A 63 -16.61 0.17 -15.22
C GLU A 63 -17.75 -0.84 -15.13
N SER A 64 -17.46 -2.07 -14.72
CA SER A 64 -18.46 -3.11 -14.48
C SER A 64 -19.54 -2.74 -13.45
N LEU A 65 -19.25 -1.75 -12.58
CA LEU A 65 -20.16 -1.28 -11.53
C LEU A 65 -20.98 -0.06 -11.97
N MET A 66 -20.51 0.69 -12.97
CA MET A 66 -21.13 1.95 -13.40
C MET A 66 -22.44 1.74 -14.15
N GLY A 67 -22.59 0.66 -14.93
CA GLY A 67 -23.81 0.43 -15.73
C GLY A 67 -24.05 1.58 -16.70
N THR A 68 -25.11 2.38 -16.49
CA THR A 68 -25.41 3.58 -17.29
C THR A 68 -24.88 4.88 -16.69
N LYS A 69 -24.26 4.83 -15.50
CA LYS A 69 -23.76 5.99 -14.77
C LYS A 69 -22.53 6.57 -15.46
N SER A 70 -22.40 7.90 -15.39
CA SER A 70 -21.21 8.63 -15.82
C SER A 70 -20.05 8.49 -14.82
N TYR A 71 -20.37 8.29 -13.54
CA TYR A 71 -19.41 8.05 -12.46
C TYR A 71 -19.97 7.07 -11.42
N LEU A 72 -19.11 6.31 -10.75
CA LEU A 72 -19.52 5.25 -9.81
C LEU A 72 -20.46 5.75 -8.68
N PHE A 73 -20.22 6.97 -8.22
CA PHE A 73 -20.89 7.62 -7.09
C PHE A 73 -21.70 8.87 -7.51
N GLU A 74 -22.15 8.97 -8.76
CA GLU A 74 -22.84 10.17 -9.29
C GLU A 74 -24.07 10.63 -8.50
N GLU A 75 -24.67 9.73 -7.71
CA GLU A 75 -25.77 10.03 -6.79
C GLU A 75 -25.37 10.88 -5.56
N PHE A 76 -24.08 11.08 -5.34
CA PHE A 76 -23.53 11.89 -4.25
C PHE A 76 -22.84 13.16 -4.78
N PRO A 77 -22.61 14.17 -3.92
CA PRO A 77 -21.84 15.35 -4.30
C PRO A 77 -20.45 14.96 -4.84
N GLU A 78 -20.04 15.60 -5.94
CA GLU A 78 -18.78 15.34 -6.66
C GLU A 78 -17.55 15.44 -5.74
N GLU A 79 -17.56 16.40 -4.83
CA GLU A 79 -16.52 16.58 -3.79
C GLU A 79 -16.33 15.36 -2.89
N SER A 80 -17.33 14.49 -2.77
CA SER A 80 -17.28 13.28 -1.93
C SER A 80 -16.88 12.02 -2.69
N TRP A 81 -16.79 12.06 -4.01
CA TRP A 81 -16.54 10.89 -4.87
C TRP A 81 -15.23 10.18 -4.54
N GLY A 82 -14.13 10.95 -4.41
CA GLY A 82 -12.81 10.39 -4.09
C GLY A 82 -12.80 9.68 -2.73
N GLN A 83 -13.37 10.31 -1.70
CA GLN A 83 -13.44 9.70 -0.36
C GLN A 83 -14.30 8.43 -0.36
N ARG A 84 -15.41 8.42 -1.10
CA ARG A 84 -16.28 7.23 -1.23
C ARG A 84 -15.59 6.09 -1.96
N LEU A 85 -14.79 6.40 -2.97
CA LEU A 85 -13.98 5.41 -3.67
C LEU A 85 -12.97 4.76 -2.72
N ILE A 86 -12.27 5.56 -1.91
CA ILE A 86 -11.36 5.05 -0.88
C ILE A 86 -12.11 4.15 0.11
N LEU A 87 -13.27 4.58 0.63
CA LEU A 87 -14.09 3.76 1.54
C LEU A 87 -14.53 2.43 0.91
N PHE A 88 -14.84 2.42 -0.39
CA PHE A 88 -15.16 1.19 -1.10
C PHE A 88 -13.93 0.29 -1.24
N GLN A 89 -12.78 0.85 -1.60
CA GLN A 89 -11.51 0.12 -1.66
C GLN A 89 -11.11 -0.44 -0.29
N GLU A 90 -11.36 0.29 0.80
CA GLU A 90 -11.18 -0.17 2.18
C GLU A 90 -12.11 -1.34 2.51
N ALA A 91 -13.38 -1.27 2.11
CA ALA A 91 -14.32 -2.37 2.30
C ALA A 91 -13.85 -3.65 1.58
N ILE A 92 -13.27 -3.51 0.38
CA ILE A 92 -12.63 -4.63 -0.34
C ILE A 92 -11.42 -5.14 0.46
N ALA A 93 -10.55 -4.26 0.96
CA ALA A 93 -9.39 -4.65 1.75
C ALA A 93 -9.81 -5.44 3.00
N VAL A 94 -10.80 -4.94 3.75
CA VAL A 94 -11.34 -5.62 4.94
C VAL A 94 -11.95 -6.98 4.59
N LYS A 95 -12.66 -7.09 3.46
CA LYS A 95 -13.21 -8.38 2.98
C LYS A 95 -12.12 -9.44 2.78
N PHE A 96 -10.95 -9.03 2.30
CA PHE A 96 -9.79 -9.90 2.13
C PHE A 96 -8.94 -10.04 3.39
N GLY A 97 -9.37 -9.49 4.52
CA GLY A 97 -8.70 -9.65 5.81
C GLY A 97 -7.46 -8.76 5.97
N PHE A 98 -7.43 -7.63 5.26
CA PHE A 98 -6.47 -6.57 5.52
C PHE A 98 -6.93 -5.69 6.69
N ILE A 99 -5.95 -5.22 7.46
CA ILE A 99 -6.12 -4.39 8.65
C ILE A 99 -5.32 -3.12 8.45
N ALA A 100 -5.92 -1.95 8.74
CA ALA A 100 -5.25 -0.67 8.61
C ALA A 100 -4.02 -0.59 9.53
N CYS A 101 -2.91 -0.08 8.99
CA CYS A 101 -1.70 0.17 9.77
C CYS A 101 -1.91 1.42 10.62
N SER A 102 -2.13 1.25 11.93
CA SER A 102 -2.09 2.38 12.87
C SER A 102 -0.62 2.73 13.14
N VAL A 103 -0.12 3.78 12.52
CA VAL A 103 1.22 4.31 12.77
C VAL A 103 1.06 5.62 13.53
N GLU A 104 1.54 5.70 14.77
CA GLU A 104 1.48 6.89 15.64
C GLU A 104 2.37 8.06 15.14
N THR A 105 2.89 8.01 13.91
CA THR A 105 3.80 9.03 13.38
C THR A 105 3.00 10.03 12.55
N SER A 106 3.12 11.30 12.89
CA SER A 106 2.42 12.50 12.39
C SER A 106 2.51 12.80 10.88
N SER A 107 2.92 11.84 10.05
CA SER A 107 2.94 11.95 8.59
C SER A 107 1.65 11.38 8.00
N GLN A 108 0.84 12.27 7.40
CA GLN A 108 -0.40 11.94 6.68
C GLN A 108 -0.21 10.92 5.53
N ASP A 109 1.04 10.63 5.15
CA ASP A 109 1.42 9.77 4.02
C ASP A 109 1.15 8.27 4.24
N HIS A 110 0.74 7.86 5.43
CA HIS A 110 0.45 6.45 5.76
C HIS A 110 -1.04 6.12 5.83
N HIS A 111 -1.94 7.08 5.58
CA HIS A 111 -3.38 6.93 5.83
C HIS A 111 -4.09 5.84 5.02
N HIS A 112 -3.42 5.19 4.08
CA HIS A 112 -4.01 4.17 3.21
C HIS A 112 -3.14 2.93 3.08
N GLN A 113 -2.42 2.55 4.15
CA GLN A 113 -1.62 1.33 4.19
C GLN A 113 -2.26 0.28 5.08
N TYR A 114 -2.29 -0.95 4.59
CA TYR A 114 -2.93 -2.08 5.27
C TYR A 114 -1.99 -3.29 5.25
N ILE A 115 -2.13 -4.14 6.26
CA ILE A 115 -1.42 -5.41 6.37
C ILE A 115 -2.43 -6.55 6.42
N HIS A 116 -2.19 -7.62 5.66
CA HIS A 116 -3.02 -8.81 5.74
C HIS A 116 -2.85 -9.48 7.10
N LEU A 117 -3.90 -10.08 7.66
CA LEU A 117 -3.88 -10.78 8.96
C LEU A 117 -2.80 -11.85 9.13
N THR A 118 -2.21 -12.34 8.03
CA THR A 118 -1.07 -13.27 8.07
C THR A 118 0.28 -12.59 8.28
N GLY A 119 0.37 -11.29 8.05
CA GLY A 119 1.60 -10.52 8.10
C GLY A 119 2.46 -10.49 6.83
N ASN A 120 2.19 -11.40 5.88
CA ASN A 120 3.04 -11.59 4.69
C ASN A 120 2.81 -10.59 3.56
N VAL A 121 1.75 -9.78 3.63
CA VAL A 121 1.33 -8.93 2.51
C VAL A 121 0.95 -7.57 3.04
N PHE A 122 1.40 -6.54 2.33
CA PHE A 122 0.96 -5.16 2.47
C PHE A 122 0.12 -4.76 1.27
N LEU A 123 -0.90 -3.95 1.54
CA LEU A 123 -1.76 -3.32 0.54
C LEU A 123 -1.73 -1.81 0.76
N MET A 124 -1.68 -1.03 -0.31
CA MET A 124 -1.83 0.42 -0.25
C MET A 124 -2.89 0.85 -1.25
N ILE A 125 -3.78 1.73 -0.81
CA ILE A 125 -4.67 2.46 -1.70
C ILE A 125 -3.94 3.76 -2.05
N PRO A 126 -3.53 3.97 -3.31
CA PRO A 126 -2.92 5.23 -3.70
C PRO A 126 -3.88 6.37 -3.36
N ALA A 127 -3.38 7.41 -2.69
CA ALA A 127 -4.18 8.61 -2.53
C ALA A 127 -4.52 9.13 -3.94
N MET A 128 -5.82 9.28 -4.23
CA MET A 128 -6.23 10.07 -5.38
C MET A 128 -5.58 11.45 -5.20
N PRO A 129 -4.96 12.05 -6.23
CA PRO A 129 -4.43 13.39 -6.10
C PRO A 129 -5.58 14.31 -5.68
N CYS A 130 -5.60 14.68 -4.41
CA CYS A 130 -6.41 15.78 -3.93
C CYS A 130 -5.83 17.02 -4.61
N ASP A 131 -6.67 17.82 -5.27
CA ASP A 131 -6.32 19.12 -5.84
C ASP A 131 -5.78 20.05 -4.74
N THR A 132 -4.53 19.87 -4.37
CA THR A 132 -3.86 20.71 -3.36
C THR A 132 -2.44 21.00 -3.78
N THR A 133 -2.24 21.35 -5.06
CA THR A 133 -1.17 22.28 -5.45
C THR A 133 -1.61 23.19 -6.59
N ARG A 134 -2.67 23.98 -6.38
CA ARG A 134 -2.72 25.36 -6.93
C ARG A 134 -1.97 26.34 -6.02
N SER A 135 -0.84 25.89 -5.45
CA SER A 135 0.05 26.75 -4.67
C SER A 135 0.93 27.54 -5.63
N SER A 136 0.52 28.79 -5.85
CA SER A 136 1.37 29.94 -6.15
C SER A 136 2.46 29.75 -7.22
N ARG A 137 2.06 29.88 -8.49
CA ARG A 137 2.94 30.57 -9.46
C ARG A 137 3.03 32.02 -9.00
N ASN A 138 3.94 32.33 -8.08
CA ASN A 138 4.48 33.66 -7.82
C ASN A 138 5.56 33.57 -6.73
N ALA A 139 6.83 33.53 -7.15
CA ALA A 139 7.97 34.05 -6.37
C ALA A 139 9.16 34.28 -7.31
N SER A 140 9.24 35.52 -7.79
CA SER A 140 10.43 36.31 -8.10
C SER A 140 11.83 35.71 -7.88
N SER A 141 12.63 35.75 -8.96
CA SER A 141 14.04 36.15 -9.03
C SER A 141 14.93 36.04 -7.78
N ALA A 142 15.91 35.12 -7.82
CA ALA A 142 17.18 35.26 -7.10
C ALA A 142 18.35 34.62 -7.90
N PRO A 143 19.59 35.09 -7.71
CA PRO A 143 20.63 35.13 -8.74
C PRO A 143 21.42 33.82 -8.90
N ARG A 144 21.94 33.65 -10.12
CA ARG A 144 22.87 32.58 -10.53
C ARG A 144 24.17 32.65 -9.73
N SER A 145 24.40 31.66 -8.85
CA SER A 145 25.72 31.35 -8.34
C SER A 145 26.39 30.33 -9.25
N VAL A 146 27.46 30.77 -9.89
CA VAL A 146 28.36 29.96 -10.71
C VAL A 146 29.22 29.12 -9.76
N ASN A 147 28.87 27.84 -9.58
CA ASN A 147 29.86 26.88 -9.09
C ASN A 147 29.87 25.65 -9.99
N ARG A 148 31.02 25.47 -10.66
CA ARG A 148 31.31 24.48 -11.69
C ARG A 148 31.47 23.10 -11.06
N TYR A 149 30.42 22.30 -11.11
CA TYR A 149 30.50 20.84 -11.21
C TYR A 149 29.40 20.38 -12.17
N PRO A 150 29.64 19.43 -13.09
CA PRO A 150 28.56 18.91 -13.93
C PRO A 150 27.58 18.19 -13.00
N THR A 151 26.43 18.82 -12.74
CA THR A 151 25.28 18.12 -12.20
C THR A 151 24.94 17.02 -13.19
N TYR A 152 24.94 15.79 -12.70
CA TYR A 152 24.51 14.59 -13.40
C TYR A 152 22.98 14.71 -13.65
N SER A 153 22.56 15.65 -14.48
CA SER A 153 21.16 15.99 -14.75
C SER A 153 20.54 15.09 -15.81
N ASP A 154 21.09 13.89 -16.02
CA ASP A 154 20.56 12.93 -16.97
C ASP A 154 20.73 11.49 -16.45
N VAL A 155 20.42 11.29 -15.16
CA VAL A 155 20.15 9.92 -14.72
C VAL A 155 18.76 9.60 -15.21
N LYS A 156 18.67 8.90 -16.35
CA LYS A 156 17.45 8.18 -16.77
C LYS A 156 16.78 7.63 -15.52
N ALA A 157 15.50 7.98 -15.33
CA ALA A 157 14.67 7.41 -14.29
C ALA A 157 14.94 5.89 -14.24
N SER A 158 15.26 5.38 -13.05
CA SER A 158 15.42 3.93 -12.89
C SER A 158 14.15 3.26 -13.42
N PRO A 159 14.22 2.10 -14.09
CA PRO A 159 13.02 1.39 -14.55
C PRO A 159 11.96 1.22 -13.44
N HIS A 160 12.40 1.11 -12.18
CA HIS A 160 11.53 1.10 -11.00
C HIS A 160 10.84 2.45 -10.71
N HIS A 161 11.56 3.55 -10.87
CA HIS A 161 10.99 4.90 -10.79
C HIS A 161 9.96 5.09 -11.90
N GLU A 162 10.29 4.71 -13.14
CA GLU A 162 9.38 4.79 -14.27
C GLU A 162 8.14 3.91 -14.10
N TYR A 163 8.31 2.68 -13.58
CA TYR A 163 7.21 1.77 -13.30
C TYR A 163 6.20 2.36 -12.30
N ILE A 164 6.68 2.96 -11.21
CA ILE A 164 5.80 3.53 -10.18
C ILE A 164 5.23 4.87 -10.64
N THR A 165 6.01 5.72 -11.30
CA THR A 165 5.50 6.98 -11.84
C THR A 165 4.44 6.74 -12.89
N ARG A 166 4.50 5.68 -13.71
CA ARG A 166 3.42 5.32 -14.65
C ARG A 166 2.07 5.13 -13.97
N TYR A 167 2.04 4.56 -12.76
CA TYR A 167 0.79 4.44 -11.99
C TYR A 167 0.34 5.74 -11.32
N ASN A 168 1.26 6.67 -11.08
CA ASN A 168 0.95 8.00 -10.57
C ASN A 168 0.64 9.03 -11.68
N THR A 169 1.09 8.81 -12.92
CA THR A 169 0.90 9.73 -14.06
C THR A 169 -0.28 9.35 -14.96
N ASP A 170 -0.70 8.08 -14.95
CA ASP A 170 -2.01 7.72 -15.50
C ASP A 170 -3.07 8.13 -14.47
N GLU A 171 -3.55 9.37 -14.56
CA GLU A 171 -4.56 10.01 -13.68
C GLU A 171 -5.92 9.26 -13.58
N THR A 172 -6.02 8.02 -14.08
CA THR A 172 -7.28 7.32 -14.33
C THR A 172 -7.33 5.88 -13.78
N LYS A 173 -6.22 5.30 -13.33
CA LYS A 173 -6.21 3.88 -12.93
C LYS A 173 -6.53 3.68 -11.45
N VAL A 174 -7.80 3.45 -11.16
CA VAL A 174 -8.27 3.01 -9.84
C VAL A 174 -7.75 1.61 -9.54
N GLY A 175 -7.16 1.42 -8.37
CA GLY A 175 -6.62 0.12 -7.98
C GLY A 175 -5.84 0.14 -6.68
N PHE A 176 -5.02 -0.89 -6.48
CA PHE A 176 -4.25 -1.12 -5.27
C PHE A 176 -2.79 -1.35 -5.60
N LEU A 177 -1.91 -0.97 -4.68
CA LEU A 177 -0.52 -1.38 -4.66
C LEU A 177 -0.35 -2.55 -3.69
N TRP A 178 0.28 -3.62 -4.16
CA TRP A 178 0.49 -4.85 -3.42
C TRP A 178 1.97 -5.10 -3.21
N SER A 179 2.39 -5.39 -1.98
CA SER A 179 3.79 -5.69 -1.67
C SER A 179 3.92 -6.88 -0.73
N TRP A 180 4.97 -7.66 -0.90
CA TRP A 180 5.27 -8.80 -0.04
C TRP A 180 6.09 -8.37 1.18
N ASN A 181 5.81 -8.97 2.34
CA ASN A 181 6.63 -8.80 3.53
C ASN A 181 7.85 -9.75 3.49
N HIS A 182 8.92 -9.29 2.87
CA HIS A 182 10.17 -10.05 2.77
C HIS A 182 10.91 -10.23 4.11
N MET A 183 10.49 -9.57 5.19
CA MET A 183 11.13 -9.73 6.51
C MET A 183 10.68 -11.01 7.22
N ILE A 184 9.58 -11.63 6.80
CA ILE A 184 9.08 -12.88 7.37
C ILE A 184 9.85 -14.07 6.80
N SER A 185 10.92 -14.43 7.50
CA SER A 185 11.69 -15.65 7.23
C SER A 185 11.08 -16.88 7.90
N ARG A 186 11.57 -18.09 7.54
CA ARG A 186 11.11 -19.37 8.11
C ARG A 186 11.09 -19.40 9.64
N ARG A 187 12.02 -18.69 10.29
CA ARG A 187 12.11 -18.62 11.76
C ARG A 187 10.91 -17.94 12.42
N TRP A 188 10.14 -17.13 11.70
CA TRP A 188 8.93 -16.46 12.20
C TRP A 188 7.66 -17.28 11.94
N LYS A 189 7.80 -18.43 11.28
CA LYS A 189 6.71 -19.36 10.94
C LYS A 189 6.53 -20.39 12.06
N TRP A 190 6.29 -19.92 13.28
CA TRP A 190 6.11 -20.82 14.43
C TRP A 190 4.86 -21.67 14.30
N THR A 191 4.95 -22.86 14.89
CA THR A 191 4.34 -24.14 14.50
C THR A 191 2.82 -24.25 14.60
N SER A 192 2.09 -23.18 14.94
CA SER A 192 0.62 -23.23 15.07
C SER A 192 -0.16 -22.77 13.84
N ALA A 193 0.48 -22.25 12.78
CA ALA A 193 -0.21 -21.86 11.54
C ALA A 193 0.62 -22.01 10.26
N PRO A 194 1.13 -23.20 9.91
CA PRO A 194 1.92 -23.42 8.68
C PRO A 194 1.22 -22.93 7.41
N ALA A 195 -0.11 -23.07 7.33
CA ALA A 195 -0.94 -22.61 6.21
C ALA A 195 -0.93 -21.09 5.99
N LYS A 196 -0.62 -20.27 7.02
CA LYS A 196 -0.56 -18.81 6.92
C LYS A 196 0.77 -18.31 6.36
N SER A 197 1.71 -19.18 6.03
CA SER A 197 3.09 -18.82 5.68
C SER A 197 3.60 -19.47 4.39
N ASP A 198 2.74 -20.20 3.70
CA ASP A 198 3.06 -20.85 2.44
C ASP A 198 3.07 -19.83 1.30
N GLU A 199 4.09 -19.90 0.46
CA GLU A 199 4.19 -19.11 -0.76
C GLU A 199 3.04 -19.44 -1.72
N ALA A 200 2.57 -20.69 -1.72
CA ALA A 200 1.39 -21.08 -2.48
C ALA A 200 0.13 -20.35 -2.01
N PHE A 201 -0.05 -20.17 -0.70
CA PHE A 201 -1.17 -19.39 -0.16
C PHE A 201 -1.07 -17.92 -0.56
N GLN A 202 0.12 -17.34 -0.45
CA GLN A 202 0.38 -15.95 -0.85
C GLN A 202 0.03 -15.72 -2.33
N ASN A 203 0.50 -16.59 -3.22
CA ASN A 203 0.20 -16.53 -4.65
C ASN A 203 -1.30 -16.72 -4.94
N LYS A 204 -1.94 -17.66 -4.23
CA LYS A 204 -3.40 -17.87 -4.34
C LYS A 204 -4.18 -16.65 -3.87
N LEU A 205 -3.75 -15.98 -2.80
CA LEU A 205 -4.39 -14.76 -2.29
C LEU A 205 -4.32 -13.63 -3.32
N LEU A 206 -3.13 -13.37 -3.90
CA LEU A 206 -2.99 -12.36 -4.95
C LEU A 206 -3.83 -12.71 -6.19
N SER A 207 -3.84 -13.99 -6.60
CA SER A 207 -4.67 -14.45 -7.72
C SER A 207 -6.15 -14.25 -7.46
N ASP A 208 -6.64 -14.60 -6.27
CA ASP A 208 -8.04 -14.42 -5.90
C ASP A 208 -8.43 -12.94 -5.82
N PHE A 209 -7.53 -12.12 -5.26
CA PHE A 209 -7.70 -10.67 -5.18
C PHE A 209 -7.80 -10.04 -6.58
N ARG A 210 -6.93 -10.42 -7.51
CA ARG A 210 -7.00 -9.97 -8.92
C ARG A 210 -8.30 -10.38 -9.60
N ASN A 211 -8.69 -11.65 -9.47
CA ASN A 211 -9.93 -12.16 -10.07
C ASN A 211 -11.15 -11.44 -9.50
N PHE A 212 -11.14 -11.16 -8.19
CA PHE A 212 -12.17 -10.36 -7.55
C PHE A 212 -12.19 -8.93 -8.10
N CYS A 213 -11.06 -8.23 -8.13
CA CYS A 213 -10.98 -6.84 -8.61
C CYS A 213 -11.29 -6.69 -10.10
N SER A 214 -11.12 -7.73 -10.91
CA SER A 214 -11.53 -7.76 -12.33
C SER A 214 -12.99 -8.18 -12.54
N ASN A 215 -13.80 -8.20 -11.47
CA ASN A 215 -15.18 -8.65 -11.47
C ASN A 215 -15.41 -10.08 -12.03
N SER A 216 -14.46 -10.99 -11.85
CA SER A 216 -14.64 -12.40 -12.26
C SER A 216 -15.82 -13.02 -11.52
N ASP A 217 -16.63 -13.81 -12.24
CA ASP A 217 -17.87 -14.43 -11.73
C ASP A 217 -18.85 -13.44 -11.08
N ASN A 218 -18.82 -12.16 -11.50
CA ASN A 218 -19.59 -11.06 -10.92
C ASN A 218 -19.37 -10.86 -9.40
N ARG A 219 -18.24 -11.33 -8.86
CA ARG A 219 -17.96 -11.26 -7.41
C ARG A 219 -17.85 -9.82 -6.90
N LEU A 220 -17.27 -8.92 -7.69
CA LEU A 220 -17.16 -7.50 -7.32
C LEU A 220 -18.53 -6.84 -7.36
N LYS A 221 -19.31 -7.06 -8.42
CA LYS A 221 -20.67 -6.53 -8.54
C LYS A 221 -21.58 -6.98 -7.41
N ASN A 222 -21.57 -8.28 -7.11
CA ASN A 222 -22.35 -8.84 -6.00
C ASN A 222 -21.94 -8.24 -4.64
N PHE A 223 -20.64 -7.98 -4.44
CA PHE A 223 -20.15 -7.32 -3.24
C PHE A 223 -20.60 -5.86 -3.16
N TRP A 224 -20.50 -5.12 -4.26
CA TRP A 224 -20.98 -3.73 -4.36
C TRP A 224 -22.47 -3.62 -4.02
N ASP A 225 -23.31 -4.49 -4.59
CA ASP A 225 -24.75 -4.49 -4.34
C ASP A 225 -25.06 -4.84 -2.87
N ALA A 226 -24.31 -5.75 -2.27
CA ALA A 226 -24.44 -6.09 -0.86
C ALA A 226 -24.05 -4.92 0.07
N CYS A 227 -23.05 -4.12 -0.29
CA CYS A 227 -22.69 -2.91 0.47
C CYS A 227 -23.82 -1.88 0.50
N TRP A 228 -24.68 -1.84 -0.51
CA TRP A 228 -25.86 -0.97 -0.55
C TRP A 228 -27.03 -1.50 0.28
N ALA A 229 -27.11 -2.83 0.46
CA ALA A 229 -28.21 -3.48 1.15
C ALA A 229 -28.12 -3.41 2.68
N VAL A 230 -26.97 -3.03 3.24
CA VAL A 230 -26.81 -2.86 4.70
C VAL A 230 -27.58 -1.60 5.13
N PRO A 231 -28.66 -1.71 5.94
CA PRO A 231 -29.35 -0.55 6.46
C PRO A 231 -28.37 0.26 7.31
N ARG A 232 -28.32 1.58 7.10
CA ARG A 232 -27.58 2.49 7.98
C ARG A 232 -28.21 2.38 9.38
N SER A 233 -27.53 1.69 10.31
CA SER A 233 -27.85 1.69 11.74
C SER A 233 -27.43 3.00 12.37
#